data_AF-A0A941SPH0-F1
#
_entry.id   AF-A0A941SPH0-F1
#
_cell.length_a   1.000
_cell.length_b   1.000
_cell.length_c   1.000
_cell.angle_alpha   90.00
_cell.angle_beta   90.00
_cell.angle_gamma   90.00
#
_symmetry.space_group_name_H-M   'P 1'
#
loop_
_entity.id
_entity.type
_entity.pdbx_description
1 polymer ?
#
loop_
_entity_poly.entity_id
_entity_poly.type
_entity_poly.pdbx_seq_one_letter_code
_entity_poly.pdbx_strand_id
1 'polypeptide(L)'
;MPRGITPDTMFVYDLKLPADFKPTTDGSEVSDFMTLSLVELAELVYDTEDFKYNSALVILDFLIRQGGISSDHPEYLETIAALRRPLFEEDVSGWQNVRI
;
A
#
# COMPACT_ATOMS: atom_id res chain seq x y z
N MET A 1 23.94 12.17 6.33
CA MET A 1 23.19 13.27 5.68
C MET A 1 21.85 13.39 6.39
N PRO A 2 21.35 14.60 6.70
CA PRO A 2 20.00 14.70 7.25
C PRO A 2 19.03 14.12 6.23
N ARG A 3 18.20 13.16 6.63
CA ARG A 3 17.14 12.62 5.77
C ARG A 3 16.11 13.74 5.63
N GLY A 4 16.03 14.32 4.43
CA GLY A 4 14.98 15.30 4.11
C GLY A 4 13.59 14.68 4.22
N ILE A 5 12.57 15.50 4.06
CA ILE A 5 11.19 15.02 3.89
C ILE A 5 11.06 14.49 2.46
N THR A 6 10.46 13.31 2.29
CA THR A 6 10.21 12.70 0.99
C THR A 6 8.69 12.57 0.79
N PRO A 7 8.03 13.60 0.23
CA PRO A 7 6.60 13.55 -0.06
C PRO A 7 6.37 12.72 -1.34
N ASP A 8 5.90 11.48 -1.18
CA ASP A 8 5.71 10.54 -2.29
C ASP A 8 4.23 10.18 -2.49
N THR A 9 3.86 10.00 -3.76
CA THR A 9 2.61 9.36 -4.17
C THR A 9 2.94 8.03 -4.85
N MET A 10 2.35 6.94 -4.37
CA MET A 10 2.51 5.61 -4.97
C MET A 10 1.27 5.22 -5.77
N PHE A 11 1.45 4.85 -7.04
CA PHE A 11 0.39 4.28 -7.86
C PHE A 11 0.37 2.77 -7.68
N VAL A 12 -0.74 2.24 -7.15
CA VAL A 12 -0.91 0.82 -6.81
C VAL A 12 -1.72 0.12 -7.89
N TYR A 13 -1.28 -1.07 -8.30
CA TYR A 13 -1.92 -1.88 -9.34
C TYR A 13 -2.17 -3.28 -8.81
N ASP A 14 -3.34 -3.83 -9.14
CA ASP A 14 -3.68 -5.23 -8.89
C ASP A 14 -3.62 -6.00 -10.21
N LEU A 15 -2.93 -7.15 -10.20
CA LEU A 15 -2.84 -8.04 -11.36
C LEU A 15 -3.25 -9.46 -10.95
N LYS A 16 -4.31 -9.98 -11.58
CA LYS A 16 -4.69 -11.39 -11.44
C LYS A 16 -3.79 -12.24 -12.31
N LEU A 17 -3.14 -13.23 -11.70
CA LEU A 17 -2.21 -14.15 -12.36
C LEU A 17 -2.83 -15.56 -12.48
N PRO A 18 -2.41 -16.36 -13.48
CA PRO A 18 -2.70 -17.79 -13.52
C PRO A 18 -2.19 -18.50 -12.26
N ALA A 19 -2.89 -19.54 -11.82
CA ALA A 19 -2.53 -20.28 -10.60
C ALA A 19 -1.17 -21.01 -10.70
N ASP A 20 -0.71 -21.28 -11.92
CA ASP A 20 0.57 -21.93 -12.23
C ASP A 20 1.68 -20.94 -12.60
N PHE A 21 1.41 -19.63 -12.52
CA PHE A 21 2.41 -18.61 -12.78
C PHE A 21 3.56 -18.69 -11.77
N LYS A 22 4.80 -18.66 -12.28
CA LYS A 22 6.01 -18.61 -11.45
C LYS A 22 6.89 -17.45 -11.90
N PRO A 23 7.04 -16.39 -11.10
CA PRO A 23 7.94 -15.29 -11.44
C PRO A 23 9.39 -15.78 -11.44
N THR A 24 10.20 -15.22 -12.34
CA THR A 24 11.64 -15.50 -12.43
C THR A 24 12.41 -14.20 -12.24
N THR A 25 13.50 -14.25 -11.49
CA THR A 25 14.44 -13.13 -11.37
C THR A 25 15.51 -13.19 -12.47
N ASP A 26 16.01 -12.02 -12.87
CA ASP A 26 17.23 -11.88 -13.67
C ASP A 26 18.50 -11.74 -12.81
N GLY A 27 18.36 -11.74 -11.48
CA GLY A 27 19.44 -11.68 -10.50
C GLY A 27 20.05 -10.29 -10.29
N SER A 28 19.52 -9.25 -10.92
CA SER A 28 20.09 -7.90 -10.82
C SER A 28 19.49 -7.06 -9.69
N GLU A 29 18.18 -7.13 -9.48
CA GLU A 29 17.45 -6.30 -8.53
C GLU A 29 16.71 -7.11 -7.45
N VAL A 30 16.12 -8.23 -7.85
CA VAL A 30 15.34 -9.12 -6.99
C VAL A 30 16.12 -10.39 -6.74
N SER A 31 16.28 -10.79 -5.48
CA SER A 31 16.97 -12.04 -5.15
C SER A 31 16.09 -13.27 -5.37
N ASP A 32 14.82 -13.19 -4.97
CA ASP A 32 13.86 -14.30 -5.07
C ASP A 32 12.41 -13.80 -4.96
N PHE A 33 11.45 -14.67 -5.28
CA PHE A 33 10.03 -14.46 -5.12
C PHE A 33 9.41 -15.51 -4.19
N MET A 34 8.55 -15.07 -3.28
CA MET A 34 7.78 -15.93 -2.39
C MET A 34 6.30 -15.78 -2.68
N THR A 35 5.57 -16.91 -2.66
CA THR A 35 4.10 -16.91 -2.71
C THR A 35 3.58 -17.05 -1.29
N LEU A 36 2.76 -16.09 -0.86
CA LEU A 36 2.17 -16.05 0.48
C LEU A 36 0.65 -16.06 0.37
N SER A 37 0.00 -16.69 1.35
CA SER A 37 -1.42 -16.49 1.61
C SER A 37 -1.69 -15.08 2.17
N LEU A 38 -2.95 -14.63 2.10
CA LEU A 38 -3.33 -13.34 2.69
C LEU A 38 -3.11 -13.28 4.20
N VAL A 39 -3.23 -14.42 4.90
CA VAL A 39 -3.02 -14.51 6.34
C VAL A 39 -1.54 -14.32 6.67
N GLU A 40 -0.65 -15.08 6.02
CA GLU A 40 0.80 -14.95 6.20
C GLU A 40 1.29 -13.52 5.87
N LEU A 41 0.73 -12.93 4.80
CA LEU A 41 1.07 -11.56 4.41
C LEU A 41 0.65 -10.53 5.47
N ALA A 42 -0.54 -10.69 6.06
CA ALA A 42 -1.03 -9.81 7.12
C ALA A 42 -0.20 -9.95 8.40
N GLU A 43 0.14 -11.18 8.80
CA GLU A 43 1.01 -11.47 9.95
C GLU A 43 2.39 -10.82 9.76
N LEU A 44 3.03 -10.99 8.59
CA LEU A 44 4.34 -10.39 8.33
C LEU A 44 4.32 -8.85 8.38
N VAL A 45 3.27 -8.22 7.84
CA VAL A 45 3.17 -6.76 7.87
C VAL A 45 2.89 -6.22 9.28
N TYR A 46 2.19 -6.99 10.11
CA TYR A 46 1.80 -6.54 11.45
C TYR A 46 2.88 -6.84 12.51
N ASP A 47 3.53 -7.99 12.41
CA ASP A 47 4.42 -8.51 13.46
C ASP A 47 5.91 -8.31 13.18
N THR A 48 6.30 -7.88 11.97
CA THR A 48 7.71 -7.76 11.59
C THR A 48 8.05 -6.44 10.88
N GLU A 49 9.35 -6.17 10.74
CA GLU A 49 9.91 -5.06 9.95
C GLU A 49 10.57 -5.54 8.66
N ASP A 50 10.18 -6.72 8.15
CA ASP A 50 10.84 -7.36 7.00
C ASP A 50 10.55 -6.66 5.67
N PHE A 51 9.52 -5.82 5.62
CA PHE A 51 9.19 -5.00 4.46
C PHE A 51 9.80 -3.62 4.53
N LYS A 52 10.23 -3.10 3.36
CA LYS A 52 10.46 -1.67 3.21
C LYS A 52 9.17 -0.93 3.56
N TYR A 53 9.29 0.20 4.27
CA TYR A 53 8.16 1.01 4.71
C TYR A 53 7.12 1.27 3.61
N ASN A 54 7.56 1.69 2.43
CA ASN A 54 6.68 1.95 1.31
C ASN A 54 5.95 0.70 0.79
N SER A 55 6.59 -0.46 0.85
CA SER A 55 6.01 -1.75 0.44
C SER A 55 4.96 -2.21 1.45
N ALA A 56 5.21 -2.03 2.75
CA ALA A 56 4.23 -2.31 3.80
C ALA A 56 2.94 -1.49 3.62
N LEU A 57 3.05 -0.22 3.22
CA LEU A 57 1.87 0.62 2.92
C LEU A 57 1.06 0.10 1.71
N VAL A 58 1.72 -0.39 0.67
CA VAL A 58 1.04 -0.98 -0.50
C VAL A 58 0.29 -2.25 -0.10
N ILE A 59 0.89 -3.09 0.75
CA ILE A 59 0.24 -4.30 1.28
C ILE A 59 -0.95 -3.93 2.17
N LEU A 60 -0.79 -2.95 3.05
CA LEU A 60 -1.85 -2.47 3.93
C LEU A 60 -3.04 -1.94 3.13
N ASP A 61 -2.80 -1.13 2.09
CA ASP A 61 -3.85 -0.66 1.18
C ASP A 61 -4.56 -1.83 0.48
N PHE A 62 -3.81 -2.83 0.02
CA PHE A 62 -4.37 -4.03 -0.59
C PHE A 62 -5.26 -4.82 0.38
N LEU A 63 -4.80 -5.07 1.61
CA LEU A 63 -5.57 -5.78 2.63
C LEU A 63 -6.88 -5.05 2.97
N ILE A 64 -6.85 -3.73 3.08
CA ILE A 64 -8.06 -2.92 3.29
C ILE A 64 -9.03 -3.07 2.11
N ARG A 65 -8.55 -2.92 0.86
CA ARG A 65 -9.40 -3.02 -0.34
C ARG A 65 -10.01 -4.41 -0.55
N GLN A 66 -9.31 -5.47 -0.14
CA GLN A 66 -9.82 -6.85 -0.23
C GLN A 66 -10.64 -7.27 1.00
N GLY A 67 -10.81 -6.41 2.01
CA GLY A 67 -11.53 -6.73 3.25
C GLY A 67 -10.76 -7.65 4.20
N GLY A 68 -9.44 -7.78 4.02
CA GLY A 68 -8.56 -8.50 4.94
C GLY A 68 -8.39 -7.80 6.31
N ILE A 69 -8.64 -6.49 6.36
CA ILE A 69 -8.80 -5.74 7.61
C ILE A 69 -10.26 -5.32 7.73
N SER A 70 -10.91 -5.72 8.83
CA SER A 70 -12.31 -5.38 9.10
C SER A 70 -12.50 -3.88 9.34
N SER A 71 -13.62 -3.33 8.88
CA SER A 71 -14.04 -1.95 9.20
C SER A 71 -14.28 -1.71 10.69
N ASP A 72 -14.44 -2.78 11.48
CA ASP A 72 -14.60 -2.71 12.93
C ASP A 72 -13.24 -2.55 13.66
N HIS A 73 -12.12 -2.63 12.94
CA HIS A 73 -10.80 -2.41 13.53
C HIS A 73 -10.71 -0.96 14.06
N PRO A 74 -10.28 -0.73 15.31
CA PRO A 74 -10.31 0.61 15.92
C PRO A 74 -9.61 1.70 15.11
N GLU A 75 -8.55 1.33 14.40
CA GLU A 75 -7.72 2.26 13.61
C GLU A 75 -8.14 2.34 12.14
N TYR A 76 -9.16 1.59 11.69
CA TYR A 76 -9.49 1.42 10.27
C TYR A 76 -9.62 2.76 9.52
N LEU A 77 -10.37 3.71 10.07
CA LEU A 77 -10.59 5.02 9.45
C LEU A 77 -9.33 5.90 9.47
N GLU A 78 -8.55 5.84 10.55
CA GLU A 78 -7.30 6.60 10.66
C GLU A 78 -6.25 6.08 9.67
N THR A 79 -6.12 4.76 9.54
CA THR A 79 -5.25 4.12 8.55
C THR A 79 -5.62 4.53 7.12
N ILE A 80 -6.92 4.48 6.78
CA ILE A 80 -7.42 4.89 5.46
C ILE A 80 -7.11 6.36 5.16
N ALA A 81 -7.28 7.24 6.15
CA ALA A 81 -7.00 8.65 6.02
C ALA A 81 -5.50 8.91 5.85
N ALA A 82 -4.66 8.21 6.61
CA ALA A 82 -3.20 8.32 6.53
C ALA A 82 -2.67 7.88 5.16
N LEU A 83 -3.19 6.77 4.61
CA LEU A 83 -2.81 6.26 3.28
C LEU A 83 -3.17 7.22 2.13
N ARG A 84 -4.14 8.12 2.34
CA ARG A 84 -4.66 9.05 1.32
C ARG A 84 -4.37 10.51 1.65
N ARG A 85 -3.37 10.76 2.50
CA ARG A 85 -3.03 12.12 2.90
C ARG A 85 -2.54 12.91 1.68
N PRO A 86 -3.15 14.08 1.37
CA PRO A 86 -2.68 14.92 0.27
C PRO A 86 -1.29 15.48 0.60
N LEU A 87 -0.42 15.53 -0.43
CA LEU A 87 0.94 16.04 -0.27
C LEU A 87 1.00 17.55 -0.07
N PHE A 88 0.01 18.26 -0.59
CA PHE A 88 -0.15 19.71 -0.47
C PHE A 88 -1.59 20.03 -0.06
N GLU A 89 -1.81 21.16 0.62
CA GLU A 89 -3.17 21.67 0.79
C GLU A 89 -3.74 22.03 -0.60
N GLU A 90 -4.88 21.45 -0.95
CA GLU A 90 -5.59 21.84 -2.17
C GLU A 90 -6.25 23.20 -1.97
N ASP A 91 -5.92 24.17 -2.84
CA ASP A 91 -6.73 25.37 -2.99
C ASP A 91 -8.02 25.01 -3.74
N VAL A 92 -9.04 24.62 -2.97
CA VAL A 92 -10.35 24.24 -3.49
C VAL A 92 -11.24 25.44 -3.86
N SER A 93 -10.74 26.68 -3.73
CA SER A 93 -11.52 27.89 -4.06
C SER A 93 -11.97 27.91 -5.54
N GLY A 94 -11.18 27.33 -6.44
CA GLY A 94 -11.51 27.20 -7.86
C GLY A 94 -12.58 26.16 -8.20
N TRP A 95 -12.85 25.21 -7.31
CA TRP A 95 -13.78 24.10 -7.54
C TRP A 95 -15.23 24.42 -7.13
N GLN A 96 -15.48 25.58 -6.51
CA GLN A 96 -16.82 26.02 -6.08
C GLN A 96 -17.83 26.18 -7.24
N ASN A 97 -17.37 26.19 -8.50
CA ASN A 97 -18.21 26.37 -9.69
C ASN A 97 -18.46 25.08 -10.49
N VAL A 98 -17.94 23.93 -10.07
CA VAL A 98 -18.25 22.65 -10.73
C VAL A 98 -19.51 22.06 -10.10
N ARG A 99 -20.65 22.25 -10.76
CA ARG A 99 -21.90 21.55 -10.44
C ARG A 99 -21.95 20.23 -11.21
N ILE A 100 -22.18 19.13 -10.51
CA ILE A 100 -22.58 17.84 -11.10
C ILE A 100 -24.08 17.88 -11.38
#